data_AF-A0A2U3LL51-F1
#
_entry.id   AF-A0A2U3LL51-F1
#
_cell.length_a   1.000
_cell.length_b   1.000
_cell.length_c   1.000
_cell.angle_alpha   90.00
_cell.angle_beta   90.00
_cell.angle_gamma   90.00
#
_symmetry.space_group_name_H-M   'P 1'
#
loop_
_entity.id
_entity.type
_entity.pdbx_description
1 polymer ?
#
loop_
_entity_poly.entity_id
_entity_poly.type
_entity_poly.pdbx_seq_one_letter_code
_entity_poly.pdbx_strand_id
1 'polypeptide(L)'
;MSRTKGKKMAVAAVPRARTSQLTQVAEGAGFARTFRGMDAWLSARTEWIVWLVALAALYLRVSRASQFYFNGDEALIIFAPQQHGVSNVYRAMLAHPHGPLPNFLLYFLSWFGDSELYFRMPFVLAGSLLVYVAYRWVADVFGVFWPVRCLCTWHTGGWRMYSAKAPG
;
A
#
# COMPACT_ATOMS: atom_id res chain seq x y z
N MET A 1 -84.24 21.11 -9.81
CA MET A 1 -83.26 21.03 -8.70
C MET A 1 -82.86 19.56 -8.50
N SER A 2 -81.68 19.16 -9.00
CA SER A 2 -81.17 17.78 -8.90
C SER A 2 -79.94 17.75 -7.99
N ARG A 3 -79.97 16.88 -6.98
CA ARG A 3 -79.08 16.83 -5.82
C ARG A 3 -77.92 15.88 -6.13
N THR A 4 -76.73 16.41 -6.42
CA THR A 4 -75.51 15.62 -6.65
C THR A 4 -75.00 15.01 -5.35
N LYS A 5 -75.07 13.68 -5.21
CA LYS A 5 -74.46 12.92 -4.11
C LYS A 5 -72.94 12.88 -4.28
N GLY A 6 -72.23 13.57 -3.39
CA GLY A 6 -70.77 13.50 -3.27
C GLY A 6 -70.31 12.11 -2.85
N LYS A 7 -69.54 11.45 -3.71
CA LYS A 7 -68.89 10.16 -3.46
C LYS A 7 -67.63 10.43 -2.62
N LYS A 8 -67.70 10.24 -1.30
CA LYS A 8 -66.51 10.30 -0.42
C LYS A 8 -65.60 9.12 -0.76
N MET A 9 -64.46 9.40 -1.38
CA MET A 9 -63.41 8.40 -1.58
C MET A 9 -62.69 8.19 -0.24
N ALA A 10 -62.79 6.97 0.29
CA ALA A 10 -62.01 6.54 1.44
C ALA A 10 -60.54 6.45 1.04
N VAL A 11 -59.72 7.33 1.59
CA VAL A 11 -58.26 7.27 1.48
C VAL A 11 -57.82 6.04 2.26
N ALA A 12 -57.38 5.00 1.55
CA ALA A 12 -56.84 3.79 2.16
C ALA A 12 -55.62 4.16 3.02
N ALA A 13 -55.71 3.93 4.33
CA ALA A 13 -54.62 4.19 5.25
C ALA A 13 -53.43 3.28 4.91
N VAL A 14 -52.32 3.87 4.46
CA VAL A 14 -51.07 3.15 4.19
C VAL A 14 -50.56 2.58 5.53
N PRO A 15 -50.27 1.27 5.63
CA PRO A 15 -49.82 0.66 6.86
C PRO A 15 -48.46 1.23 7.28
N ARG A 16 -48.44 1.89 8.45
CA ARG A 16 -47.28 2.60 9.04
C ARG A 16 -46.00 1.77 9.13
N ALA A 17 -46.12 0.44 9.23
CA ALA A 17 -44.99 -0.50 9.28
C ALA A 17 -44.21 -0.61 7.96
N ARG A 18 -44.82 -0.27 6.81
CA ARG A 18 -44.15 -0.31 5.50
C ARG A 18 -43.22 0.88 5.31
N THR A 19 -43.52 2.02 5.94
CA THR A 19 -42.76 3.27 5.79
C THR A 19 -41.40 3.19 6.50
N SER A 20 -41.33 2.54 7.66
CA SER A 20 -40.07 2.37 8.41
C SER A 20 -39.09 1.41 7.74
N GLN A 21 -39.58 0.38 7.06
CA GLN A 21 -38.72 -0.52 6.28
C GLN A 21 -38.18 0.14 5.02
N LEU A 22 -38.99 0.96 4.33
CA LEU A 22 -38.55 1.69 3.14
C LEU A 22 -37.45 2.71 3.47
N THR A 23 -37.53 3.38 4.62
CA THR A 23 -36.46 4.30 5.08
C THR A 23 -35.18 3.55 5.44
N GLN A 24 -35.25 2.41 6.13
CA GLN A 24 -34.05 1.61 6.45
C GLN A 24 -33.34 1.06 5.20
N VAL A 25 -34.09 0.60 4.20
CA VAL A 25 -33.51 0.12 2.93
C VAL A 25 -32.90 1.28 2.14
N ALA A 26 -33.52 2.47 2.17
CA ALA A 26 -32.98 3.67 1.53
C ALA A 26 -31.68 4.17 2.18
N GLU A 27 -31.60 4.15 3.52
CA GLU A 27 -30.38 4.51 4.27
C GLU A 27 -29.25 3.53 4.00
N GLY A 28 -29.52 2.22 4.03
CA GLY A 28 -28.54 1.18 3.69
C GLY A 28 -28.07 1.26 2.22
N ALA A 29 -28.97 1.58 1.30
CA ALA A 29 -28.62 1.77 -0.11
C ALA A 29 -27.76 3.03 -0.35
N GLY A 30 -27.98 4.09 0.42
CA GLY A 30 -27.15 5.30 0.40
C GLY A 30 -25.72 5.01 0.84
N PHE A 31 -25.56 4.33 1.98
CA PHE A 31 -24.25 3.92 2.51
C PHE A 31 -23.51 2.96 1.56
N ALA A 32 -24.19 1.97 0.99
CA ALA A 32 -23.58 1.06 0.01
C ALA A 32 -23.15 1.77 -1.28
N ARG A 33 -23.78 2.89 -1.65
CA ARG A 33 -23.40 3.68 -2.84
C ARG A 33 -22.17 4.54 -2.56
N THR A 34 -22.10 5.18 -1.39
CA THR A 34 -20.92 5.96 -1.00
C THR A 34 -19.69 5.08 -0.88
N PHE A 35 -19.81 3.91 -0.24
CA PHE A 35 -18.71 2.96 -0.07
C PHE A 35 -18.15 2.47 -1.42
N ARG A 36 -19.03 2.08 -2.34
CA ARG A 36 -18.63 1.69 -3.71
C ARG A 36 -17.95 2.81 -4.48
N GLY A 37 -18.39 4.06 -4.28
CA GLY A 37 -17.73 5.23 -4.86
C GLY A 37 -16.32 5.44 -4.31
N MET A 38 -16.13 5.25 -3.00
CA MET A 38 -14.82 5.33 -2.35
C MET A 38 -13.88 4.22 -2.82
N ASP A 39 -14.37 2.98 -2.95
CA ASP A 39 -13.58 1.86 -3.44
C ASP A 39 -13.13 2.06 -4.90
N ALA A 40 -14.03 2.54 -5.76
CA ALA A 40 -13.70 2.87 -7.15
C ALA A 40 -12.67 4.01 -7.24
N TRP A 41 -12.79 5.01 -6.35
CA TRP A 41 -11.83 6.11 -6.28
C TRP A 41 -10.45 5.67 -5.79
N LEU A 42 -10.41 4.81 -4.76
CA LEU A 42 -9.19 4.26 -4.16
C LEU A 42 -8.47 3.35 -5.15
N SER A 43 -9.18 2.43 -5.79
CA SER A 43 -8.60 1.53 -6.80
C SER A 43 -8.01 2.30 -7.98
N ALA A 44 -8.65 3.39 -8.42
CA ALA A 44 -8.12 4.25 -9.47
C ALA A 44 -6.84 5.03 -9.06
N ARG A 45 -6.57 5.17 -7.76
CA ARG A 45 -5.46 5.99 -7.23
C ARG A 45 -4.44 5.22 -6.40
N THR A 46 -4.58 3.91 -6.27
CA THR A 46 -3.75 3.10 -5.38
C THR A 46 -2.27 3.23 -5.73
N GLU A 47 -1.91 3.20 -7.01
CA GLU A 47 -0.51 3.39 -7.46
C GLU A 47 0.06 4.74 -6.99
N TRP A 48 -0.68 5.84 -7.15
CA TRP A 48 -0.24 7.15 -6.70
C TRP A 48 -0.09 7.24 -5.18
N ILE A 49 -1.00 6.63 -4.44
CA ILE A 49 -0.93 6.57 -2.97
C ILE A 49 0.32 5.82 -2.53
N VAL A 50 0.64 4.68 -3.17
CA VAL A 50 1.85 3.91 -2.87
C VAL A 50 3.10 4.72 -3.17
N TRP A 51 3.17 5.42 -4.30
CA TRP A 51 4.29 6.32 -4.60
C TRP A 51 4.43 7.44 -3.57
N LEU A 52 3.33 8.06 -3.15
CA LEU A 52 3.35 9.09 -2.09
C LEU A 52 3.86 8.53 -0.76
N VAL A 53 3.42 7.33 -0.38
CA VAL A 53 3.90 6.66 0.84
C VAL A 53 5.40 6.33 0.73
N ALA A 54 5.84 5.82 -0.42
CA ALA A 54 7.25 5.52 -0.65
C ALA A 54 8.12 6.78 -0.60
N LEU A 55 7.67 7.88 -1.22
CA LEU A 55 8.35 9.18 -1.18
C LEU A 55 8.38 9.80 0.22
N ALA A 56 7.27 9.74 0.96
CA ALA A 56 7.22 10.20 2.35
C ALA A 56 8.17 9.39 3.24
N ALA A 57 8.19 8.06 3.07
CA ALA A 57 9.10 7.20 3.80
C ALA A 57 10.57 7.46 3.43
N LEU A 58 10.87 7.72 2.16
CA LEU A 58 12.20 8.12 1.70
C LEU A 58 12.62 9.45 2.35
N TYR A 59 11.76 10.46 2.30
CA TYR A 59 12.02 11.78 2.89
C TYR A 59 12.31 11.67 4.40
N LEU A 60 11.48 10.94 5.14
CA LEU A 60 11.69 10.72 6.57
C LEU A 60 13.00 10.00 6.88
N ARG A 61 13.38 9.01 6.05
CA ARG A 61 14.65 8.29 6.21
C ARG A 61 15.86 9.16 5.88
N VAL A 62 15.80 9.96 4.82
CA VAL A 62 16.86 10.92 4.47
C VAL A 62 17.02 11.97 5.56
N SER A 63 15.91 12.55 6.03
CA SER A 63 15.92 13.53 7.11
C SER A 63 16.52 12.97 8.40
N ARG A 64 16.22 11.72 8.75
CA ARG A 64 16.88 11.06 9.89
C ARG A 64 18.36 10.78 9.62
N ALA A 65 18.70 10.25 8.46
CA ALA A 65 20.08 9.93 8.10
C ALA A 65 20.99 11.17 8.09
N SER A 66 20.45 12.36 7.81
CA SER A 66 21.20 13.63 7.86
C SER A 66 21.38 14.22 9.25
N GLN A 67 20.62 13.77 10.26
CA GLN A 67 20.62 14.37 11.61
C GLN A 67 21.50 13.64 12.63
N PHE A 68 21.91 12.41 12.34
CA PHE A 68 22.69 11.58 13.26
C PHE A 68 24.04 11.22 12.65
N TYR A 69 25.11 11.31 13.45
CA TYR A 69 26.43 10.79 13.08
C TYR A 69 26.44 9.26 13.02
N PHE A 70 27.50 8.69 12.46
CA PHE A 70 27.69 7.23 12.44
C PHE A 70 27.68 6.67 13.85
N ASN A 71 26.87 5.62 14.03
CA ASN A 71 26.99 4.80 15.22
C ASN A 71 28.30 3.99 15.14
N GLY A 72 28.82 3.53 16.28
CA GLY A 72 30.12 2.86 16.34
C GLY A 72 30.21 1.60 15.48
N ASP A 73 29.10 0.87 15.32
CA ASP A 73 28.99 -0.28 14.44
C ASP A 73 28.96 0.09 12.95
N GLU A 74 28.31 1.20 12.59
CA GLU A 74 28.31 1.72 11.21
C GLU A 74 29.69 2.23 10.80
N ALA A 75 30.42 2.87 11.72
CA ALA A 75 31.80 3.33 11.47
C ALA A 75 32.74 2.15 11.19
N LEU A 76 32.57 1.03 11.92
CA LEU A 76 33.31 -0.22 11.67
C LEU A 76 33.02 -0.79 10.27
N ILE A 77 31.77 -0.74 9.80
CA ILE A 77 31.39 -1.20 8.47
C ILE A 77 32.05 -0.35 7.36
N ILE A 78 32.25 0.96 7.58
CA ILE A 78 32.80 1.87 6.57
C ILE A 78 34.33 1.84 6.50
N PHE A 79 34.99 1.39 7.57
CA PHE A 79 36.45 1.35 7.63
C PHE A 79 37.09 0.37 6.62
N ALA A 80 36.49 -0.81 6.42
CA ALA A 80 37.01 -1.80 5.46
C ALA A 80 36.89 -1.35 3.98
N PRO A 81 35.75 -0.77 3.52
CA PRO A 81 35.61 -0.19 2.20
C PRO A 81 36.54 1.00 1.88
N GLN A 82 37.09 1.69 2.89
CA GLN A 82 38.00 2.81 2.66
C GLN A 82 39.46 2.38 2.40
N GLN A 83 39.77 1.08 2.48
CA GLN A 83 41.12 0.59 2.22
C GLN A 83 41.48 0.75 0.73
N HIS A 84 42.72 1.14 0.46
CA HIS A 84 43.20 1.24 -0.92
C HIS A 84 43.43 -0.17 -1.51
N GLY A 85 42.66 -0.47 -2.55
CA GLY A 85 42.79 -1.68 -3.36
C GLY A 85 41.89 -2.83 -2.93
N VAL A 86 41.29 -3.49 -3.93
CA VAL A 86 40.30 -4.57 -3.75
C VAL A 86 40.81 -5.71 -2.87
N SER A 87 42.09 -6.08 -3.00
CA SER A 87 42.70 -7.14 -2.18
C SER A 87 42.77 -6.77 -0.69
N ASN A 88 43.07 -5.50 -0.37
CA ASN A 88 43.16 -5.04 1.03
C ASN A 88 41.76 -4.93 1.64
N VAL A 89 40.81 -4.44 0.86
CA VAL A 89 39.40 -4.39 1.22
C VAL A 89 38.88 -5.80 1.53
N TYR A 90 39.15 -6.78 0.65
CA TYR A 90 38.75 -8.17 0.88
C TYR A 90 39.35 -8.77 2.16
N ARG A 91 40.64 -8.54 2.41
CA ARG A 91 41.30 -8.98 3.65
C ARG A 91 40.73 -8.30 4.89
N ALA A 92 40.44 -7.01 4.81
CA ALA A 92 39.82 -6.26 5.91
C ALA A 92 38.40 -6.77 6.19
N MET A 93 37.62 -7.11 5.16
CA MET A 93 36.28 -7.69 5.30
C MET A 93 36.29 -9.04 6.01
N LEU A 94 37.28 -9.90 5.76
CA LEU A 94 37.40 -11.21 6.42
C LEU A 94 37.57 -11.09 7.94
N ALA A 95 38.07 -9.94 8.42
CA ALA A 95 38.20 -9.66 9.85
C ALA A 95 36.92 -9.10 10.48
N HIS A 96 35.92 -8.70 9.68
CA HIS A 96 34.68 -8.14 10.17
C HIS A 96 33.58 -9.22 10.24
N PRO A 97 32.72 -9.20 11.27
CA PRO A 97 31.60 -10.13 11.39
C PRO A 97 30.50 -9.87 10.33
N HIS A 98 30.53 -8.71 9.68
CA HIS A 98 29.60 -8.34 8.62
C HIS A 98 30.05 -8.98 7.30
N GLY A 99 29.16 -9.70 6.61
CA GLY A 99 29.49 -10.42 5.38
C GLY A 99 30.18 -9.55 4.32
N PRO A 100 30.84 -10.16 3.32
CA PRO A 100 31.63 -9.43 2.33
C PRO A 100 30.77 -8.57 1.38
N LEU A 101 29.52 -8.97 1.13
CA LEU A 101 28.68 -8.38 0.08
C LEU A 101 28.30 -6.91 0.35
N PRO A 102 27.79 -6.52 1.55
CA PRO A 102 27.55 -5.12 1.88
C PRO A 102 28.81 -4.26 1.77
N ASN A 103 29.95 -4.77 2.24
CA ASN A 103 31.21 -4.04 2.19
C ASN A 103 31.70 -3.82 0.75
N PHE A 104 31.49 -4.79 -0.15
CA PHE A 104 31.89 -4.66 -1.55
C PHE A 104 31.06 -3.61 -2.25
N LEU A 105 29.75 -3.62 -1.98
CA LEU A 105 28.85 -2.57 -2.47
C LEU A 105 29.34 -1.19 -2.01
N LEU A 106 29.64 -1.02 -0.72
CA LEU A 106 30.16 0.25 -0.20
C LEU A 106 31.52 0.64 -0.80
N TYR A 107 32.39 -0.32 -1.12
CA TYR A 107 33.68 -0.06 -1.80
C TYR A 107 33.48 0.49 -3.22
N PHE A 108 32.53 -0.04 -3.99
CA PHE A 108 32.22 0.53 -5.31
C PHE A 108 31.58 1.91 -5.19
N LEU A 109 30.83 2.14 -4.12
CA LEU A 109 30.19 3.42 -3.88
C LEU A 109 31.17 4.49 -3.40
N SER A 110 32.21 4.14 -2.63
CA SER A 110 33.22 5.11 -2.19
C SER A 110 33.92 5.80 -3.37
N TRP A 111 33.98 5.15 -4.55
CA TRP A 111 34.50 5.80 -5.76
C TRP A 111 33.70 7.00 -6.23
N PHE A 112 32.41 7.08 -5.88
CA PHE A 112 31.52 8.17 -6.29
C PHE A 112 31.43 9.28 -5.22
N GLY A 113 31.83 9.00 -3.98
CA GLY A 113 31.88 10.00 -2.92
C GLY A 113 32.10 9.42 -1.53
N ASP A 114 32.65 10.25 -0.65
CA ASP A 114 33.08 9.85 0.71
C ASP A 114 32.21 10.44 1.83
N SER A 115 31.07 11.08 1.49
CA SER A 115 30.22 11.68 2.53
C SER A 115 29.46 10.63 3.33
N GLU A 116 29.25 10.90 4.62
CA GLU A 116 28.53 9.99 5.52
C GLU A 116 27.13 9.66 5.02
N LEU A 117 26.42 10.67 4.51
CA LEU A 117 25.09 10.50 3.94
C LEU A 117 25.14 9.55 2.74
N TYR A 118 26.18 9.64 1.91
CA TYR A 118 26.32 8.82 0.70
C TYR A 118 26.42 7.32 1.00
N PHE A 119 27.15 6.93 2.05
CA PHE A 119 27.22 5.52 2.47
C PHE A 119 25.89 4.98 3.02
N ARG A 120 25.01 5.87 3.52
CA ARG A 120 23.68 5.51 4.03
C ARG A 120 22.61 5.45 2.94
N MET A 121 22.78 6.21 1.84
CA MET A 121 21.82 6.30 0.73
C MET A 121 21.39 4.94 0.16
N PRO A 122 22.26 3.95 -0.05
CA PRO A 122 21.86 2.63 -0.57
C PRO A 122 20.84 1.94 0.31
N PHE A 123 21.04 1.99 1.63
CA PHE A 123 20.13 1.38 2.60
C PHE A 123 18.82 2.16 2.70
N VAL A 124 18.88 3.49 2.66
CA VAL A 124 17.70 4.37 2.64
C VAL A 124 16.86 4.13 1.38
N LEU A 125 17.50 4.01 0.23
CA LEU A 125 16.86 3.69 -1.05
C LEU A 125 16.28 2.26 -1.03
N ALA A 126 17.07 1.26 -0.61
CA ALA A 126 16.63 -0.12 -0.53
C ALA A 126 15.40 -0.28 0.40
N GLY A 127 15.43 0.35 1.58
CA GLY A 127 14.30 0.31 2.52
C GLY A 127 13.05 1.03 2.02
N SER A 128 13.21 2.04 1.15
CA SER A 128 12.08 2.74 0.53
C SER A 128 11.52 1.97 -0.65
N LEU A 129 12.39 1.39 -1.48
CA LEU A 129 12.00 0.53 -2.61
C LEU A 129 11.33 -0.75 -2.12
N LEU A 130 11.74 -1.29 -0.96
CA LEU A 130 11.13 -2.47 -0.36
C LEU A 130 9.63 -2.30 -0.12
N VAL A 131 9.16 -1.09 0.22
CA VAL A 131 7.71 -0.81 0.38
C VAL A 131 6.97 -1.01 -0.94
N TYR A 132 7.53 -0.50 -2.03
CA TYR A 132 6.96 -0.65 -3.36
C TYR A 132 7.00 -2.11 -3.84
N VAL A 133 8.13 -2.79 -3.65
CA VAL A 133 8.29 -4.21 -4.00
C VAL A 133 7.33 -5.08 -3.20
N ALA A 134 7.18 -4.84 -1.90
CA ALA A 134 6.23 -5.56 -1.05
C ALA A 134 4.78 -5.31 -1.50
N TYR A 135 4.42 -4.07 -1.82
CA TYR A 135 3.11 -3.75 -2.39
C TYR A 135 2.87 -4.51 -3.69
N ARG A 136 3.83 -4.49 -4.62
CA ARG A 136 3.72 -5.16 -5.91
C ARG A 136 3.61 -6.67 -5.74
N TRP A 137 4.42 -7.25 -4.87
CA TRP A 137 4.38 -8.67 -4.55
C TRP A 137 3.03 -9.08 -3.95
N VAL A 138 2.48 -8.32 -3.00
CA VAL A 138 1.15 -8.57 -2.44
C VAL A 138 0.07 -8.43 -3.51
N ALA A 139 0.17 -7.42 -4.38
CA ALA A 139 -0.76 -7.21 -5.47
C ALA A 139 -0.73 -8.33 -6.53
N ASP A 140 0.44 -8.91 -6.79
CA ASP A 140 0.59 -10.02 -7.74
C ASP A 140 0.13 -11.36 -7.12
N VAL A 141 0.40 -11.60 -5.83
CA VAL A 141 0.00 -12.84 -5.13
C VAL A 141 -1.50 -12.89 -4.85
N PHE A 142 -2.09 -11.78 -4.38
CA PHE A 142 -3.49 -11.74 -3.95
C PHE A 142 -4.43 -11.11 -4.99
N GLY A 143 -3.89 -10.61 -6.11
CA GLY A 143 -4.59 -9.74 -7.04
C GLY A 143 -4.72 -8.32 -6.46
N VAL A 144 -4.58 -7.31 -7.30
CA VAL A 144 -4.76 -5.90 -6.91
C VAL A 144 -6.15 -5.75 -6.30
N PHE A 145 -6.19 -5.58 -4.97
CA PHE A 145 -7.36 -5.23 -4.15
C PHE A 145 -8.28 -6.40 -3.70
N TRP A 146 -7.93 -6.99 -2.55
CA TRP A 146 -8.80 -7.89 -1.79
C TRP A 146 -9.64 -7.15 -0.72
N PRO A 147 -10.70 -6.43 -1.14
CA PRO A 147 -11.92 -6.58 -0.35
C PRO A 147 -13.17 -6.92 -1.17
N VAL A 148 -13.15 -6.88 -2.52
CA VAL A 148 -14.42 -6.90 -3.28
C VAL A 148 -14.47 -7.89 -4.45
N ARG A 149 -13.36 -8.58 -4.81
CA ARG A 149 -13.46 -9.68 -5.79
C ARG A 149 -13.99 -10.99 -5.20
N CYS A 150 -14.11 -11.05 -3.87
CA CYS A 150 -15.14 -11.83 -3.19
C CYS A 150 -16.50 -11.10 -3.28
N LEU A 151 -16.96 -10.80 -4.49
CA LEU A 151 -18.40 -10.73 -4.70
C LEU A 151 -18.87 -12.17 -4.59
N CYS A 152 -19.19 -12.57 -3.37
CA CYS A 152 -19.99 -13.74 -3.08
C CYS A 152 -21.39 -13.47 -3.65
N THR A 153 -21.54 -13.48 -4.98
CA THR A 153 -22.86 -13.52 -5.59
C THR A 153 -23.42 -14.90 -5.29
N TRP A 154 -24.28 -14.94 -4.27
CA TRP A 154 -25.06 -16.10 -3.91
C TRP A 154 -26.07 -16.36 -5.03
N HIS A 155 -25.62 -17.01 -6.09
CA HIS A 155 -26.50 -17.51 -7.12
C HIS A 155 -26.95 -18.90 -6.70
N THR A 156 -28.12 -18.96 -6.06
CA THR A 156 -28.94 -20.18 -5.88
C THR A 156 -28.13 -21.48 -5.75
N GLY A 157 -27.48 -21.71 -4.59
CA GLY A 157 -27.10 -23.07 -4.17
C GLY A 157 -25.63 -23.50 -4.24
N GLY A 158 -24.64 -22.62 -4.44
CA GLY A 158 -23.24 -23.06 -4.29
C GLY A 158 -22.16 -21.98 -4.46
N TRP A 159 -21.05 -22.15 -3.74
CA TRP A 159 -19.84 -21.33 -3.84
C TRP A 159 -19.04 -21.73 -5.08
N ARG A 160 -18.86 -20.82 -6.04
CA ARG A 160 -18.00 -21.07 -7.21
C ARG A 160 -16.96 -19.94 -7.31
N MET A 161 -15.70 -20.26 -7.02
CA MET A 161 -14.58 -19.33 -7.22
C MET A 161 -14.30 -19.23 -8.72
N TYR A 162 -14.44 -18.03 -9.30
CA TYR A 162 -13.95 -17.75 -10.64
C TYR A 162 -12.54 -17.18 -10.54
N SER A 163 -11.54 -18.01 -10.85
CA SER A 163 -10.18 -17.55 -11.10
C SER A 163 -10.17 -16.75 -12.40
N ALA A 164 -9.92 -15.44 -12.29
CA ALA A 164 -9.73 -14.59 -13.46
C ALA A 164 -8.35 -14.90 -14.05
N LYS A 165 -8.33 -15.66 -15.15
CA LYS A 165 -7.15 -15.90 -15.97
C LYS A 165 -6.61 -14.55 -16.44
N ALA A 166 -5.34 -14.26 -16.15
CA ALA A 166 -4.67 -13.04 -16.60
C ALA A 166 -4.71 -12.93 -18.14
N PRO A 167 -4.95 -11.74 -18.72
CA PRO A 167 -4.68 -11.52 -20.13
C PRO A 167 -3.15 -11.56 -20.33
N GLY A 168 -2.72 -12.43 -21.26
CA GLY A 168 -1.32 -12.53 -21.70
C GLY A 168 -0.91 -11.37 -22.61
#